data_AF-A0A852ITQ3-F1
#
_entry.id   AF-A0A852ITQ3-F1
#
_cell.length_a   1.000
_cell.length_b   1.000
_cell.length_c   1.000
_cell.angle_alpha   90.00
_cell.angle_beta   90.00
_cell.angle_gamma   90.00
#
_symmetry.space_group_name_H-M   'P 1'
#
loop_
_entity.id
_entity.type
_entity.pdbx_description
1 polymer ?
#
loop_
_entity_poly.entity_id
_entity_poly.type
_entity_poly.pdbx_seq_one_letter_code
_entity_poly.pdbx_strand_id
1 'polypeptide(L)'
;GYRCFRAVLFLSGLLLGTAIIFLLCHKQRVLEAPLSLGASAGLALGIGLLCGLLTLLLHSVGLFATGLLLGLLLASASLALTLPLLPPSPWVPVSGLLGLALLCALLALQWPKAVTVLATASLGAATVVVCADHLLEASALLLFLYQRLRLAPARAPCWHGWVLLGAWPLLGGLAVVLQWKVTAGGIRHGD
;
A
#
# COMPACT_ATOMS: atom_id res chain seq x y z
N GLY A 1 1.11 11.73 -10.19
CA GLY A 1 2.36 12.51 -10.23
C GLY A 1 2.22 13.83 -9.48
N TYR A 2 3.32 14.54 -9.24
CA TYR A 2 3.41 15.73 -8.36
C TYR A 2 2.38 16.84 -8.66
N ARG A 3 1.87 16.96 -9.89
CA ARG A 3 0.81 17.90 -10.26
C ARG A 3 -0.52 17.67 -9.52
N CYS A 4 -0.78 16.46 -9.06
CA CYS A 4 -1.98 16.09 -8.31
C CYS A 4 -1.65 15.81 -6.84
N PHE A 5 -0.67 16.52 -6.27
CA PHE A 5 -0.15 16.25 -4.93
C PHE A 5 -1.25 16.20 -3.86
N ARG A 6 -2.19 17.15 -3.86
CA ARG A 6 -3.33 17.16 -2.92
C ARG A 6 -4.21 15.92 -3.06
N ALA A 7 -4.51 15.51 -4.30
CA ALA A 7 -5.31 14.30 -4.53
C ALA A 7 -4.60 13.04 -4.04
N VAL A 8 -3.26 12.97 -4.19
CA VAL A 8 -2.46 11.86 -3.66
C VAL A 8 -2.51 11.81 -2.14
N LEU A 9 -2.42 12.96 -1.46
CA LEU A 9 -2.57 13.03 -0.01
C LEU A 9 -3.94 12.51 0.43
N PHE A 10 -5.02 13.02 -0.16
CA PHE A 10 -6.38 12.58 0.11
C PHE A 10 -6.55 11.07 -0.06
N LEU A 11 -6.11 10.55 -1.22
CA LEU A 11 -6.28 9.14 -1.55
C LEU A 11 -5.49 8.25 -0.59
N SER A 12 -4.28 8.66 -0.19
CA SER A 12 -3.48 7.90 0.77
C SER A 12 -4.13 7.85 2.16
N GLY A 13 -4.66 8.98 2.66
CA GLY A 13 -5.38 9.02 3.93
C GLY A 13 -6.68 8.23 3.87
N LEU A 14 -7.41 8.30 2.75
CA LEU A 14 -8.61 7.52 2.54
C LEU A 14 -8.31 6.02 2.51
N LEU A 15 -7.31 5.58 1.76
CA LEU A 15 -6.91 4.17 1.68
C LEU A 15 -6.43 3.64 3.03
N LEU A 16 -5.60 4.39 3.74
CA LEU A 16 -5.09 3.98 5.05
C LEU A 16 -6.22 3.92 6.09
N GLY A 17 -7.06 4.95 6.16
CA GLY A 17 -8.17 5.04 7.11
C GLY A 17 -9.24 3.97 6.87
N THR A 18 -9.66 3.78 5.62
CA THR A 18 -10.60 2.71 5.25
C THR A 18 -10.02 1.33 5.57
N ALA A 19 -8.77 1.06 5.23
CA ALA A 19 -8.13 -0.23 5.46
C ALA A 19 -8.02 -0.57 6.96
N ILE A 20 -7.57 0.38 7.80
CA ILE A 20 -7.43 0.17 9.25
C ILE A 20 -8.79 -0.12 9.88
N ILE A 21 -9.80 0.70 9.60
CA ILE A 21 -11.14 0.53 10.17
C ILE A 21 -11.79 -0.76 9.68
N PHE A 22 -11.67 -1.08 8.39
CA PHE A 22 -12.17 -2.33 7.84
C PHE A 22 -11.51 -3.53 8.52
N LEU A 23 -10.20 -3.50 8.75
CA LEU A 23 -9.48 -4.56 9.46
C LEU A 23 -9.95 -4.70 10.91
N LEU A 24 -10.16 -3.57 11.60
CA LEU A 24 -10.64 -3.52 12.98
C LEU A 24 -12.05 -4.10 13.08
N CYS A 25 -12.97 -3.65 12.22
CA CYS A 25 -14.32 -4.18 12.14
C CYS A 25 -14.33 -5.66 11.78
N HIS A 26 -13.45 -6.12 10.89
CA HIS A 26 -13.35 -7.53 10.53
C HIS A 26 -12.84 -8.39 11.70
N LYS A 27 -11.86 -7.89 12.47
CA LYS A 27 -11.41 -8.55 13.71
C LYS A 27 -12.49 -8.55 14.79
N GLN A 28 -13.26 -7.47 14.92
CA GLN A 28 -14.36 -7.36 15.88
C GLN A 28 -15.56 -8.23 15.50
N ARG A 29 -15.82 -8.42 14.19
CA ARG A 29 -16.82 -9.37 13.66
C ARG A 29 -16.51 -10.81 14.04
N VAL A 30 -15.22 -11.15 14.18
CA VAL A 30 -14.76 -12.46 14.66
C VAL A 30 -14.95 -12.60 16.17
N LEU A 31 -14.95 -11.49 16.92
CA LEU A 31 -15.04 -11.53 18.38
C LEU A 31 -16.48 -11.55 18.92
N GLU A 32 -17.38 -10.60 18.60
CA GLU A 32 -18.63 -10.50 19.40
C GLU A 32 -19.93 -9.96 18.73
N ALA A 33 -20.01 -9.61 17.43
CA ALA A 33 -21.32 -9.22 16.85
C ALA A 33 -21.40 -9.35 15.31
N PRO A 34 -22.49 -9.94 14.74
CA PRO A 34 -22.72 -9.99 13.30
C PRO A 34 -23.24 -8.63 12.80
N LEU A 35 -22.37 -7.62 12.73
CA LEU A 35 -22.67 -6.42 11.94
C LEU A 35 -22.82 -6.81 10.47
N SER A 36 -23.90 -6.31 9.84
CA SER A 36 -24.15 -6.52 8.41
C SER A 36 -22.96 -5.98 7.61
N LEU A 37 -22.55 -6.72 6.57
CA LEU A 37 -21.35 -6.39 5.78
C LEU A 37 -21.43 -4.95 5.23
N GLY A 38 -22.64 -4.53 4.83
CA GLY A 38 -22.93 -3.18 4.36
C GLY A 38 -22.70 -2.09 5.40
N ALA A 39 -23.09 -2.29 6.67
CA ALA A 39 -22.87 -1.32 7.73
C ALA A 39 -21.37 -1.12 8.03
N SER A 40 -20.60 -2.21 8.07
CA SER A 40 -19.16 -2.13 8.28
C SER A 40 -18.41 -1.43 7.13
N ALA A 41 -18.86 -1.65 5.89
CA ALA A 41 -18.31 -0.95 4.73
C ALA A 41 -18.63 0.54 4.77
N GLY A 42 -19.87 0.92 5.12
CA GLY A 42 -20.27 2.32 5.28
C GLY A 42 -19.47 3.05 6.35
N LEU A 43 -19.28 2.43 7.51
CA LEU A 43 -18.44 2.99 8.60
C LEU A 43 -16.98 3.16 8.17
N ALA A 44 -16.41 2.13 7.53
CA ALA A 44 -15.03 2.19 7.03
C ALA A 44 -14.86 3.31 6.00
N LEU A 45 -15.79 3.44 5.05
CA LEU A 45 -15.77 4.51 4.04
C LEU A 45 -15.95 5.89 4.67
N GLY A 46 -16.86 6.04 5.65
CA GLY A 46 -17.08 7.31 6.34
C GLY A 46 -15.85 7.79 7.10
N ILE A 47 -15.25 6.91 7.91
CA ILE A 47 -14.03 7.26 8.67
C ILE A 47 -12.84 7.45 7.73
N GLY A 48 -12.72 6.64 6.69
CA GLY A 48 -11.72 6.81 5.65
C GLY A 48 -11.84 8.16 4.93
N LEU A 49 -13.04 8.60 4.61
CA LEU A 49 -13.30 9.91 4.02
C LEU A 49 -12.87 11.04 4.95
N LEU A 50 -13.22 10.95 6.24
CA LEU A 50 -12.78 11.91 7.27
C LEU A 50 -11.26 11.95 7.40
N CYS A 51 -10.60 10.78 7.38
CA CYS A 51 -9.14 10.67 7.42
C CYS A 51 -8.49 11.25 6.14
N GLY A 52 -9.06 10.99 4.97
CA GLY A 52 -8.65 11.60 3.71
C GLY A 52 -8.77 13.14 3.74
N LEU A 53 -9.86 13.66 4.29
CA LEU A 53 -10.05 15.10 4.43
C LEU A 53 -9.06 15.71 5.44
N LEU A 54 -8.77 15.00 6.54
CA LEU A 54 -7.78 15.41 7.52
C LEU A 54 -6.36 15.46 6.92
N THR A 55 -5.99 14.50 6.08
CA THR A 55 -4.68 14.48 5.39
C THR A 55 -4.57 15.54 4.30
N LEU A 56 -5.68 16.00 3.73
CA LEU A 56 -5.72 17.21 2.88
C LEU A 56 -5.48 18.48 3.69
N LEU A 57 -6.07 18.56 4.89
CA LEU A 57 -5.95 19.71 5.77
C LEU A 57 -4.55 19.81 6.37
N LEU A 58 -3.98 18.66 6.77
CA LEU A 58 -2.66 18.55 7.38
C LEU A 58 -1.67 17.94 6.41
N HIS A 59 -1.01 18.79 5.63
CA HIS A 59 -0.02 18.40 4.61
C HIS A 59 1.06 17.45 5.15
N SER A 60 1.54 17.69 6.38
CA SER A 60 2.54 16.83 7.04
C SER A 60 2.01 15.42 7.34
N VAL A 61 0.74 15.31 7.74
CA VAL A 61 0.10 14.02 8.02
C VAL A 61 -0.17 13.26 6.72
N GLY A 62 -0.55 13.97 5.65
CA GLY A 62 -0.67 13.38 4.33
C GLY A 62 0.67 12.80 3.82
N LEU A 63 1.76 13.56 3.92
CA LEU A 63 3.09 13.07 3.51
C LEU A 63 3.51 11.83 4.32
N PHE A 64 3.30 11.87 5.62
CA PHE A 64 3.55 10.72 6.49
C PHE A 64 2.72 9.50 6.06
N ALA A 65 1.41 9.68 5.81
CA ALA A 65 0.52 8.61 5.36
C ALA A 65 0.95 8.03 4.01
N THR A 66 1.36 8.87 3.05
CA THR A 66 1.89 8.40 1.75
C THR A 66 3.16 7.57 1.90
N GLY A 67 4.10 8.00 2.74
CA GLY A 67 5.34 7.26 2.99
C GLY A 67 5.11 5.96 3.74
N LEU A 68 4.18 5.95 4.70
CA LEU A 68 3.76 4.73 5.40
C LEU A 68 3.13 3.72 4.44
N LEU A 69 2.25 4.18 3.54
CA LEU A 69 1.60 3.33 2.54
C LEU A 69 2.63 2.73 1.56
N LEU A 70 3.56 3.54 1.06
CA LEU A 70 4.68 3.07 0.23
C LEU A 70 5.51 2.02 0.98
N GLY A 71 5.88 2.31 2.22
CA GLY A 71 6.67 1.41 3.04
C GLY A 71 5.96 0.09 3.33
N LEU A 72 4.62 0.11 3.49
CA LEU A 72 3.81 -1.10 3.62
C LEU A 72 3.79 -1.94 2.33
N LEU A 73 3.76 -1.30 1.15
CA LEU A 73 3.84 -1.99 -0.14
C LEU A 73 5.23 -2.60 -0.38
N LEU A 74 6.30 -1.91 0.03
CA LEU A 74 7.65 -2.45 -0.03
C LEU A 74 7.86 -3.60 0.96
N ALA A 75 7.29 -3.46 2.16
CA ALA A 75 7.25 -4.49 3.19
C ALA A 75 6.50 -5.75 2.74
N SER A 76 5.36 -5.61 2.05
CA SER A 76 4.65 -6.77 1.50
C SER A 76 5.42 -7.44 0.37
N ALA A 77 6.09 -6.66 -0.48
CA ALA A 77 6.96 -7.18 -1.53
C ALA A 77 8.18 -7.93 -0.95
N SER A 78 8.84 -7.37 0.07
CA SER A 78 9.99 -8.01 0.73
C SER A 78 9.59 -9.31 1.44
N LEU A 79 8.44 -9.33 2.13
CA LEU A 79 7.87 -10.54 2.74
C LEU A 79 7.66 -11.66 1.72
N ALA A 80 7.23 -11.29 0.51
CA ALA A 80 6.96 -12.25 -0.54
C ALA A 80 8.25 -12.82 -1.16
N LEU A 81 9.34 -12.04 -1.16
CA LEU A 81 10.68 -12.47 -1.57
C LEU A 81 11.38 -13.35 -0.52
N THR A 82 11.16 -13.08 0.77
CA THR A 82 11.84 -13.81 1.87
C THR A 82 11.25 -15.19 2.19
N LEU A 83 10.72 -15.90 1.18
CA LEU A 83 10.03 -17.18 1.30
C LEU A 83 10.74 -18.25 2.18
N PRO A 84 12.08 -18.36 2.25
CA PRO A 84 12.75 -19.41 3.02
C PRO A 84 13.37 -19.00 4.38
N LEU A 85 13.35 -17.73 4.78
CA LEU A 85 14.21 -17.22 5.88
C LEU A 85 13.46 -16.71 7.12
N LEU A 86 12.16 -16.95 7.22
CA LEU A 86 11.38 -16.37 8.31
C LEU A 86 11.74 -17.04 9.66
N PRO A 87 12.25 -16.28 10.65
CA PRO A 87 12.58 -16.82 11.96
C PRO A 87 11.31 -17.28 12.70
N PRO A 88 11.42 -18.20 13.68
CA PRO A 88 10.27 -18.74 14.41
C PRO A 88 9.54 -17.71 15.28
N SER A 89 10.11 -16.52 15.49
CA SER A 89 9.50 -15.46 16.28
C SER A 89 8.68 -14.50 15.41
N PRO A 90 7.37 -14.33 15.66
CA PRO A 90 6.50 -13.44 14.88
C PRO A 90 6.83 -11.94 15.03
N TRP A 91 7.52 -11.54 16.11
CA TRP A 91 7.79 -10.14 16.41
C TRP A 91 8.92 -9.52 15.58
N VAL A 92 9.88 -10.33 15.15
CA VAL A 92 11.04 -9.90 14.34
C VAL A 92 10.63 -9.43 12.94
N PRO A 93 9.84 -10.18 12.16
CA PRO A 93 9.36 -9.68 10.88
C PRO A 93 8.42 -8.49 11.07
N VAL A 94 7.56 -8.48 12.10
CA VAL A 94 6.65 -7.36 12.35
C VAL A 94 7.43 -6.07 12.64
N SER A 95 8.46 -6.12 13.47
CA SER A 95 9.29 -4.94 13.78
C SER A 95 10.10 -4.48 12.56
N GLY A 96 10.60 -5.41 11.74
CA GLY A 96 11.28 -5.09 10.49
C GLY A 96 10.36 -4.38 9.48
N LEU A 97 9.14 -4.88 9.31
CA LEU A 97 8.14 -4.28 8.41
C LEU A 97 7.70 -2.90 8.91
N LEU A 98 7.46 -2.77 10.22
CA LEU A 98 7.08 -1.50 10.82
C LEU A 98 8.22 -0.48 10.75
N GLY A 99 9.47 -0.93 10.98
CA GLY A 99 10.67 -0.10 10.85
C GLY A 99 10.88 0.38 9.42
N LEU A 100 10.71 -0.50 8.42
CA LEU A 100 10.80 -0.12 7.01
C LEU A 100 9.68 0.86 6.62
N ALA A 101 8.46 0.64 7.11
CA ALA A 101 7.33 1.54 6.87
C ALA A 101 7.56 2.92 7.48
N LEU A 102 8.09 2.98 8.70
CA LEU A 102 8.42 4.22 9.39
C LEU A 102 9.61 4.94 8.73
N LEU A 103 10.64 4.21 8.31
CA LEU A 103 11.77 4.77 7.56
C LEU A 103 11.29 5.44 6.27
N CYS A 104 10.41 4.77 5.52
CA CYS A 104 9.80 5.35 4.32
C CYS A 104 8.94 6.58 4.63
N ALA A 105 8.23 6.57 5.76
CA ALA A 105 7.47 7.72 6.23
C ALA A 105 8.37 8.92 6.58
N LEU A 106 9.49 8.70 7.26
CA LEU A 106 10.48 9.75 7.57
C LEU A 106 11.15 10.27 6.30
N LEU A 107 11.49 9.39 5.36
CA LEU A 107 11.98 9.80 4.04
C LEU A 107 10.96 10.66 3.29
N ALA A 108 9.66 10.39 3.44
CA ALA A 108 8.60 11.19 2.84
C ALA A 108 8.57 12.62 3.37
N LEU A 109 8.94 12.83 4.65
CA LEU A 109 9.07 14.17 5.22
C LEU A 109 10.30 14.90 4.67
N GLN A 110 11.43 14.21 4.50
CA GLN A 110 12.65 14.85 4.01
C GLN A 110 12.62 15.12 2.50
N TRP A 111 12.16 14.15 1.70
CA TRP A 111 12.16 14.20 0.24
C TRP A 111 10.76 13.98 -0.36
N PRO A 112 9.81 14.91 -0.12
CA PRO A 112 8.41 14.73 -0.50
C PRO A 112 8.22 14.51 -2.00
N LYS A 113 9.02 15.16 -2.85
CA LYS A 113 8.92 15.00 -4.31
C LYS A 113 9.29 13.58 -4.75
N ALA A 114 10.42 13.05 -4.28
CA ALA A 114 10.89 11.72 -4.68
C ALA A 114 9.96 10.63 -4.15
N VAL A 115 9.54 10.74 -2.88
CA VAL A 115 8.69 9.73 -2.25
C VAL A 115 7.27 9.75 -2.81
N THR A 116 6.69 10.90 -3.14
CA THR A 116 5.36 10.92 -3.77
C THR A 116 5.35 10.36 -5.18
N VAL A 117 6.42 10.57 -5.95
CA VAL A 117 6.63 9.91 -7.26
C VAL A 117 6.67 8.39 -7.05
N LEU A 118 7.58 7.91 -6.19
CA LEU A 118 7.74 6.49 -5.89
C LEU A 118 6.44 5.85 -5.37
N ALA A 119 5.74 6.49 -4.45
CA ALA A 119 4.46 6.04 -3.91
C ALA A 119 3.38 5.92 -4.98
N THR A 120 3.23 6.93 -5.86
CA THR A 120 2.22 6.87 -6.92
C THR A 120 2.55 5.82 -7.99
N ALA A 121 3.84 5.62 -8.29
CA ALA A 121 4.30 4.57 -9.19
C ALA A 121 4.03 3.17 -8.61
N SER A 122 4.39 2.94 -7.34
CA SER A 122 4.17 1.67 -6.67
C SER A 122 2.69 1.37 -6.46
N LEU A 123 1.88 2.38 -6.11
CA LEU A 123 0.42 2.24 -5.99
C LEU A 123 -0.21 1.89 -7.33
N GLY A 124 0.19 2.55 -8.42
CA GLY A 124 -0.30 2.22 -9.76
C GLY A 124 0.04 0.78 -10.17
N ALA A 125 1.29 0.36 -9.94
CA ALA A 125 1.72 -1.01 -10.18
C ALA A 125 0.92 -2.02 -9.33
N ALA A 126 0.72 -1.72 -8.04
CA ALA A 126 -0.10 -2.52 -7.14
C ALA A 126 -1.53 -2.66 -7.66
N THR A 127 -2.16 -1.57 -8.10
CA THR A 127 -3.52 -1.59 -8.65
C THR A 127 -3.60 -2.46 -9.91
N VAL A 128 -2.63 -2.33 -10.84
CA VAL A 128 -2.61 -3.16 -12.05
C VAL A 128 -2.46 -4.64 -11.71
N VAL A 129 -1.57 -4.98 -10.78
CA VAL A 129 -1.38 -6.37 -10.32
C VAL A 129 -2.64 -6.91 -9.64
N VAL A 130 -3.29 -6.11 -8.79
CA VAL A 130 -4.57 -6.49 -8.14
C VAL A 130 -5.68 -6.68 -9.18
N CYS A 131 -5.78 -5.82 -10.18
CA CYS A 131 -6.75 -5.98 -11.26
C CYS A 131 -6.49 -7.27 -12.06
N ALA A 132 -5.23 -7.56 -12.39
CA ALA A 132 -4.86 -8.79 -13.07
C ALA A 132 -5.18 -10.04 -12.21
N ASP A 133 -4.88 -9.99 -10.91
CA ASP A 133 -5.18 -11.07 -9.94
C ASP A 133 -6.68 -11.33 -9.83
N HIS A 134 -7.49 -10.27 -9.80
CA HIS A 134 -8.94 -10.39 -9.74
C HIS A 134 -9.52 -11.02 -11.01
N LEU A 135 -8.98 -10.70 -12.18
CA LEU A 135 -9.43 -11.24 -13.47
C LEU A 135 -9.00 -12.69 -13.68
N LEU A 136 -7.80 -13.07 -13.21
CA LEU A 136 -7.25 -14.40 -13.44
C LEU A 136 -7.66 -15.42 -12.36
N GLU A 137 -7.67 -15.01 -11.09
CA GLU A 137 -7.73 -15.94 -9.95
C GLU A 137 -8.68 -15.48 -8.83
N ALA A 138 -9.58 -14.53 -9.11
CA ALA A 138 -10.57 -14.03 -8.16
C ALA A 138 -9.97 -13.59 -6.81
N SER A 139 -8.85 -12.86 -6.85
CA SER A 139 -8.15 -12.27 -5.68
C SER A 139 -7.36 -13.24 -4.77
N ALA A 140 -6.92 -14.38 -5.31
CA ALA A 140 -6.13 -15.36 -4.56
C ALA A 140 -4.79 -14.81 -4.04
N LEU A 141 -4.11 -13.95 -4.79
CA LEU A 141 -2.85 -13.33 -4.36
C LEU A 141 -3.06 -12.33 -3.21
N LEU A 142 -4.16 -11.57 -3.26
CA LEU A 142 -4.57 -10.67 -2.18
C LEU A 142 -4.83 -11.43 -0.87
N LEU A 143 -5.53 -12.57 -0.96
CA LEU A 143 -5.76 -13.44 0.21
C LEU A 143 -4.46 -14.07 0.73
N PHE A 144 -3.56 -14.47 -0.16
CA PHE A 144 -2.24 -14.97 0.22
C PHE A 144 -1.42 -13.92 0.99
N LEU A 145 -1.30 -12.70 0.46
CA LEU A 145 -0.63 -11.58 1.12
C LEU A 145 -1.27 -11.24 2.46
N TYR A 146 -2.60 -11.26 2.53
CA TYR A 146 -3.35 -11.03 3.77
C TYR A 146 -3.06 -12.09 4.83
N GLN A 147 -3.05 -13.36 4.45
CA GLN A 147 -2.71 -14.47 5.34
C GLN A 147 -1.26 -14.39 5.83
N ARG A 148 -0.33 -13.99 4.95
CA ARG A 148 1.08 -13.77 5.30
C ARG A 148 1.29 -12.60 6.25
N LEU A 149 0.59 -11.49 6.05
CA LEU A 149 0.57 -10.36 6.99
C LEU A 149 0.02 -10.77 8.36
N ARG A 150 -0.94 -11.70 8.40
CA ARG A 150 -1.43 -12.31 9.63
C ARG A 150 -0.48 -13.35 10.23
N LEU A 151 0.67 -13.60 9.61
CA LEU A 151 1.61 -14.66 9.99
C LEU A 151 0.94 -16.04 10.06
N ALA A 152 -0.17 -16.21 9.33
CA ALA A 152 -0.87 -17.47 9.23
C ALA A 152 -0.24 -18.33 8.12
N PRO A 153 -0.30 -19.67 8.22
CA PRO A 153 0.15 -20.55 7.16
C PRO A 153 -0.71 -20.30 5.91
N ALA A 154 -0.12 -19.61 4.93
CA ALA A 154 -0.76 -19.33 3.66
C ALA A 154 -0.42 -20.45 2.66
N ARG A 155 -1.43 -20.96 1.96
CA ARG A 155 -1.24 -21.96 0.91
C ARG A 155 -0.40 -21.32 -0.21
N ALA A 156 0.64 -22.01 -0.67
CA ALA A 156 1.55 -21.47 -1.69
C ALA A 156 0.75 -21.06 -2.94
N PRO A 157 1.03 -19.89 -3.53
CA PRO A 157 0.39 -19.50 -4.78
C PRO A 157 0.80 -20.46 -5.90
N CYS A 158 -0.10 -20.64 -6.85
CA CYS A 158 0.17 -21.28 -8.14
C CYS A 158 1.26 -20.52 -8.92
N TRP A 159 1.72 -21.10 -10.04
CA TRP A 159 2.77 -20.49 -10.86
C TRP A 159 2.40 -19.08 -11.36
N HIS A 160 1.12 -18.81 -11.66
CA HIS A 160 0.64 -17.48 -12.06
C HIS A 160 0.79 -16.45 -10.93
N GLY A 161 0.48 -16.83 -9.68
CA GLY A 161 0.67 -15.95 -8.54
C GLY A 161 2.14 -15.58 -8.32
N TRP A 162 3.08 -16.49 -8.59
CA TRP A 162 4.52 -16.19 -8.57
C TRP A 162 4.92 -15.18 -9.65
N VAL A 163 4.39 -15.34 -10.87
CA VAL A 163 4.63 -14.39 -11.98
C VAL A 163 4.07 -13.02 -11.64
N LEU A 164 2.85 -12.95 -11.08
CA LEU A 164 2.22 -11.68 -10.71
C LEU A 164 2.99 -10.97 -9.58
N LEU A 165 3.48 -11.75 -8.61
CA LEU A 165 4.30 -11.25 -7.51
C LEU A 165 5.64 -10.66 -8.01
N GLY A 166 6.27 -11.32 -8.99
CA GLY A 166 7.48 -10.81 -9.65
C GLY A 166 7.23 -9.64 -10.60
N ALA A 167 6.05 -9.56 -11.20
CA ALA A 167 5.67 -8.46 -12.09
C ALA A 167 5.48 -7.14 -11.32
N TRP A 168 5.04 -7.19 -10.06
CA TRP A 168 4.86 -6.01 -9.22
C TRP A 168 6.09 -5.10 -9.13
N PRO A 169 7.28 -5.56 -8.68
CA PRO A 169 8.46 -4.70 -8.58
C PRO A 169 8.96 -4.22 -9.93
N LEU A 170 8.81 -5.03 -10.99
CA LEU A 170 9.18 -4.64 -12.36
C LEU A 170 8.30 -3.50 -12.88
N LEU A 171 6.98 -3.62 -12.72
CA LEU A 171 6.04 -2.57 -13.08
C LEU A 171 6.26 -1.31 -12.24
N GLY A 172 6.57 -1.45 -10.95
CA GLY A 172 6.95 -0.34 -10.08
C GLY A 172 8.20 0.38 -10.59
N GLY A 173 9.26 -0.37 -10.92
CA GLY A 173 10.49 0.17 -11.48
C GLY A 173 10.27 0.89 -12.82
N LEU A 174 9.52 0.27 -13.73
CA LEU A 174 9.13 0.87 -15.01
C LEU A 174 8.34 2.16 -14.80
N ALA A 175 7.37 2.17 -13.89
CA ALA A 175 6.58 3.35 -13.56
C ALA A 175 7.43 4.48 -12.97
N VAL A 176 8.44 4.17 -12.13
CA VAL A 176 9.39 5.15 -11.61
C VAL A 176 10.26 5.72 -12.73
N VAL A 177 10.80 4.89 -13.62
CA VAL A 177 11.61 5.35 -14.76
C VAL A 177 10.77 6.21 -15.70
N LEU A 178 9.52 5.82 -15.96
CA LEU A 178 8.60 6.59 -16.78
C LEU A 178 8.30 7.95 -16.15
N GLN A 179 7.99 7.99 -14.85
CA GLN A 179 7.76 9.24 -14.13
C GLN A 179 9.02 10.10 -14.05
N TRP A 180 10.21 9.52 -13.91
CA TRP A 180 11.48 10.24 -13.96
C TRP A 180 11.70 10.85 -15.34
N LYS A 181 11.53 10.07 -16.41
CA LYS A 181 11.71 10.55 -17.80
C LYS A 181 10.73 11.67 -18.15
N VAL A 182 9.47 11.55 -17.75
CA VAL A 182 8.45 12.59 -17.95
C VAL A 182 8.74 13.82 -17.09
N THR A 183 9.22 13.65 -15.85
CA THR A 183 9.57 14.79 -14.96
C THR A 183 10.85 15.51 -15.42
N ALA A 184 11.85 14.77 -15.92
CA ALA A 184 13.08 15.32 -16.48
C ALA A 184 12.85 15.98 -17.85
N GLY A 185 11.86 15.51 -18.61
CA GLY A 185 11.41 16.12 -19.87
C GLY A 185 10.54 17.36 -19.68
N GLY A 186 10.26 17.78 -18.44
CA GLY A 186 9.64 19.07 -18.12
C GLY A 186 10.57 20.20 -18.50
N ILE A 187 10.47 20.63 -19.77
CA ILE A 187 11.14 21.79 -20.35
C ILE A 187 11.10 22.94 -19.35
N ARG A 188 12.30 23.30 -18.89
CA ARG A 188 12.61 24.54 -18.19
C ARG A 188 11.95 25.66 -18.99
N HIS A 189 10.83 26.20 -18.50
CA HIS A 189 10.35 27.50 -18.96
C HIS A 189 11.34 28.49 -18.38
N GLY A 190 12.46 28.65 -19.10
CA GLY A 190 13.32 29.80 -19.02
C GLY A 190 12.74 30.85 -19.96
N ASP A 191 12.68 32.05 -19.42
CA ASP A 191 12.47 33.36 -20.04
C ASP A 191 11.01 33.80 -20.21
#